data_AF-A0A1M7BYP8-F1
#
_entry.id   AF-A0A1M7BYP8-F1
#
_cell.length_a   1.000
_cell.length_b   1.000
_cell.length_c   1.000
_cell.angle_alpha   90.00
_cell.angle_beta   90.00
_cell.angle_gamma   90.00
#
_symmetry.space_group_name_H-M   'P 1'
#
loop_
_entity.id
_entity.type
_entity.pdbx_description
1 polymer ?
#
loop_
_entity_poly.entity_id
_entity_poly.type
_entity_poly.pdbx_seq_one_letter_code
_entity_poly.pdbx_strand_id
1 'polypeptide(L)' 'MNHKGVEYTVATTATPGVWKWQFRIGNEVKTGKTETRINLLAIRRVQLRIDRELKARAIELRSSTDIQAGR' A
#
# COMPACT_ATOMS: atom_id res chain seq x y z
N MET A 1 -11.81 -2.69 0.44
CA MET A 1 -11.65 -2.27 -0.97
C MET A 1 -10.47 -3.04 -1.52
N ASN A 2 -10.46 -3.42 -2.79
CA ASN A 2 -9.36 -4.18 -3.39
C ASN A 2 -8.61 -3.35 -4.44
N HIS A 3 -7.28 -3.45 -4.47
CA HIS A 3 -6.43 -2.91 -5.54
C HIS A 3 -5.32 -3.91 -5.86
N LYS A 4 -5.31 -4.47 -7.07
CA LYS A 4 -4.34 -5.48 -7.51
C LYS A 4 -4.20 -6.68 -6.55
N GLY A 5 -5.32 -7.16 -6.01
CA GLY A 5 -5.34 -8.28 -5.07
C GLY A 5 -4.99 -7.90 -3.62
N VAL A 6 -4.68 -6.64 -3.34
CA VAL A 6 -4.41 -6.14 -1.99
C VAL A 6 -5.68 -5.56 -1.39
N GLU A 7 -6.10 -6.13 -0.25
CA GLU A 7 -7.18 -5.58 0.55
C GLU A 7 -6.72 -4.35 1.34
N TYR A 8 -7.51 -3.29 1.26
CA TYR A 8 -7.25 -2.03 1.95
C TYR A 8 -8.52 -1.33 2.45
N THR A 9 -8.31 -0.47 3.45
CA THR A 9 -9.32 0.40 4.05
C THR A 9 -8.84 1.84 4.02
N VAL A 10 -9.79 2.76 3.87
CA VAL A 10 -9.59 4.20 4.01
C VAL A 10 -10.78 4.72 4.80
N ALA A 11 -10.52 5.35 5.94
CA ALA A 11 -11.54 5.83 6.87
C ALA A 11 -11.32 7.31 7.17
N THR A 12 -12.42 8.06 7.26
CA THR A 12 -12.40 9.42 7.79
C THR A 12 -11.96 9.41 9.25
N THR A 13 -11.47 10.55 9.73
CA THR A 13 -11.18 10.76 11.14
C THR A 13 -12.01 11.92 11.69
N ALA A 14 -11.93 12.14 13.01
CA ALA A 14 -12.55 13.32 13.64
C ALA A 14 -12.02 14.65 13.09
N THR A 15 -10.82 14.66 12.49
CA THR A 15 -10.23 15.85 11.86
C THR A 15 -10.62 15.90 10.38
N PRO A 16 -11.37 16.94 9.93
CA PRO A 16 -11.74 17.08 8.53
C PRO A 16 -10.51 17.13 7.62
N GLY A 17 -10.55 16.35 6.54
CA GLY A 17 -9.46 16.24 5.60
C GLY A 17 -8.33 15.31 6.05
N VAL A 18 -8.40 14.67 7.21
CA VAL A 18 -7.45 13.63 7.63
C VAL A 18 -8.11 12.27 7.50
N TRP A 19 -7.42 11.37 6.79
CA TRP A 19 -7.87 10.01 6.53
C TRP A 19 -6.88 9.02 7.13
N LYS A 20 -7.37 7.98 7.82
CA LYS A 20 -6.57 6.82 8.21
C LYS A 20 -6.71 5.74 7.13
N TRP A 21 -5.64 5.00 6.90
CA TRP A 21 -5.66 3.89 5.96
C TRP A 21 -4.87 2.70 6.49
N GLN A 22 -5.22 1.52 5.99
CA GLN A 22 -4.51 0.29 6.25
C GLN A 22 -4.60 -0.62 5.03
N PHE A 23 -3.56 -1.40 4.75
CA PHE A 23 -3.58 -2.47 3.78
C PHE A 23 -2.71 -3.64 4.22
N ARG A 24 -2.91 -4.83 3.63
CA ARG A 24 -2.16 -6.05 3.97
C ARG A 24 -1.52 -6.67 2.74
N ILE A 25 -0.22 -6.98 2.80
CA ILE A 25 0.49 -7.73 1.75
C ILE A 25 1.25 -8.90 2.38
N GLY A 26 0.81 -10.12 2.06
CA GLY A 26 1.25 -11.31 2.79
C GLY A 26 0.88 -11.20 4.27
N ASN A 27 1.87 -11.37 5.15
CA ASN A 27 1.69 -11.27 6.59
C ASN A 27 1.89 -9.86 7.16
N GLU A 28 2.29 -8.89 6.33
CA GLU A 28 2.54 -7.53 6.79
C GLU A 28 1.30 -6.65 6.64
N VAL A 29 0.98 -5.96 7.73
CA VAL A 29 -0.05 -4.92 7.76
C VAL A 29 0.65 -3.56 7.76
N LYS A 30 0.36 -2.74 6.76
CA LYS A 30 0.83 -1.35 6.69
C LYS A 30 -0.31 -0.40 7.01
N THR A 31 -0.02 0.62 7.80
CA THR A 31 -1.00 1.62 8.23
C THR A 31 -0.45 3.03 8.05
N GLY A 32 -1.33 4.03 8.05
CA GLY A 32 -0.91 5.42 8.09
C GLY A 32 -2.05 6.40 7.95
N LYS A 33 -1.70 7.64 7.63
CA LYS A 33 -2.65 8.72 7.37
C LYS A 33 -2.37 9.42 6.05
N THR A 34 -3.36 10.13 5.53
CA THR A 34 -3.16 11.11 4.45
C THR A 34 -4.08 12.31 4.65
N GLU A 35 -3.59 13.49 4.26
CA GLU A 35 -4.32 14.75 4.42
C GLU A 35 -4.80 15.28 3.07
N THR A 36 -6.11 15.28 2.87
CA THR A 36 -6.78 15.90 1.73
C THR A 36 -8.27 16.03 2.02
N ARG A 37 -8.87 17.13 1.55
CA ARG A 37 -10.33 17.31 1.55
C ARG A 37 -11.01 16.64 0.35
N ILE A 38 -10.25 16.04 -0.57
CA ILE A 38 -10.78 15.37 -1.76
C ILE A 38 -10.84 13.87 -1.49
N ASN A 39 -12.05 13.32 -1.34
CA ASN A 39 -12.28 11.91 -0.97
C ASN A 39 -11.57 10.93 -1.92
N LEU A 40 -11.71 11.15 -3.23
CA LEU A 40 -11.07 10.29 -4.24
C LEU A 40 -9.55 10.35 -4.17
N LEU A 41 -8.96 11.48 -3.77
CA LEU A 41 -7.52 11.62 -3.65
C LEU A 41 -6.96 10.82 -2.47
N ALA A 42 -7.72 10.69 -1.37
CA ALA A 42 -7.34 9.84 -0.25
C ALA A 42 -7.19 8.37 -0.71
N ILE A 43 -8.17 7.88 -1.48
CA ILE A 43 -8.15 6.53 -2.07
C ILE A 43 -6.96 6.36 -3.03
N ARG A 44 -6.78 7.30 -3.97
CA ARG A 44 -5.67 7.23 -4.95
C ARG A 44 -4.30 7.20 -4.28
N ARG A 45 -4.11 7.98 -3.21
CA ARG A 45 -2.84 7.99 -2.46
C ARG A 45 -2.55 6.68 -1.74
N VAL A 46 -3.58 5.90 -1.38
CA VAL A 46 -3.39 4.56 -0.80
C VAL A 46 -3.06 3.55 -1.90
N GLN A 47 -3.75 3.60 -3.04
CA GLN A 47 -3.42 2.78 -4.21
C GLN A 47 -1.97 2.99 -4.69
N LEU A 48 -1.51 4.24 -4.76
CA LEU A 48 -0.11 4.56 -5.10
C LEU A 48 0.91 3.99 -4.09
N ARG A 49 0.55 3.91 -2.81
CA ARG A 49 1.42 3.27 -1.79
C ARG A 49 1.47 1.76 -1.99
N ILE A 50 0.33 1.13 -2.28
CA ILE A 50 0.26 -0.29 -2.61
C ILE A 50 1.11 -0.58 -3.85
N ASP A 51 0.98 0.22 -4.92
CA ASP A 51 1.76 0.04 -6.14
C ASP A 51 3.28 0.08 -5.90
N ARG A 52 3.73 1.01 -5.04
CA ARG A 52 5.16 1.12 -4.66
C ARG A 52 5.63 -0.10 -3.89
N GLU A 53 4.83 -0.59 -2.96
CA GLU A 53 5.17 -1.76 -2.15
C GLU A 53 5.24 -3.04 -2.98
N LEU A 54 4.27 -3.25 -3.88
CA LEU A 54 4.27 -4.37 -4.81
C LEU A 54 5.51 -4.32 -5.73
N LYS A 55 5.87 -3.13 -6.22
CA LYS A 55 7.09 -2.95 -7.03
C LYS A 55 8.36 -3.27 -6.25
N ALA A 56 8.46 -2.80 -5.00
CA ALA A 56 9.62 -3.06 -4.14
C ALA A 56 9.80 -4.57 -3.90
N ARG A 57 8.73 -5.27 -3.53
CA ARG A 57 8.76 -6.73 -3.30
C ARG A 57 9.09 -7.52 -4.56
N ALA A 58 8.57 -7.11 -5.71
CA ALA A 58 8.95 -7.73 -6.99
C ALA A 58 10.44 -7.56 -7.28
N ILE A 59 11.03 -6.41 -6.92
CA ILE A 59 12.47 -6.15 -7.05
C ILE A 59 13.29 -6.99 -6.06
N GLU A 60 12.81 -7.18 -4.83
CA GLU A 60 13.48 -8.03 -3.83
C GLU A 60 13.47 -9.50 -4.23
N LEU A 61 12.32 -10.00 -4.70
CA LEU A 61 12.15 -11.40 -5.12
C LEU A 61 13.06 -11.76 -6.30
N ARG A 62 13.17 -10.90 -7.32
CA ARG A 62 14.12 -11.13 -8.43
C ARG A 62 15.56 -11.20 -7.92
N SER A 63 15.97 -10.28 -7.05
CA SER A 63 17.35 -10.28 -6.53
C SER A 63 17.65 -11.51 -5.66
N SER A 64 16.66 -12.01 -4.93
CA SER A 64 16.80 -13.25 -4.15
C SER A 64 16.90 -14.48 -5.05
N THR A 65 16.21 -14.49 -6.19
CA THR A 65 16.25 -15.61 -7.15
C THR A 65 17.60 -15.65 -7.88
N ASP A 66 18.12 -14.48 -8.27
CA ASP A 66 19.41 -14.38 -8.96
C ASP A 66 20.59 -14.84 -8.08
N ILE A 67 20.53 -14.58 -6.77
CA ILE A 67 21.55 -15.05 -5.79
C ILE A 67 21.50 -16.57 -5.62
N GLN A 68 20.33 -17.19 -5.68
CA GLN A 68 20.17 -18.63 -5.51
C GLN A 68 20.53 -19.44 -6.77
N ALA A 69 20.33 -18.88 -7.96
CA ALA A 69 20.64 -19.53 -9.23
C ALA A 69 22.14 -19.47 -9.62
N GLY A 70 22.92 -18.60 -8.97
CA GLY A 70 24.36 -18.45 -9.23
C GLY A 70 25.28 -19.34 -8.38
N ARG A 71 24.77 -20.44 -7.81
CA ARG A 71 25.53 -21.38 -6.97
C ARG A 71 25.50 -22.80 -7.53
#